data_AF-A0A4S4BEX0-F1
#
_entry.id   AF-A0A4S4BEX0-F1
#
_cell.length_a   1.000
_cell.length_b   1.000
_cell.length_c   1.000
_cell.angle_alpha   90.00
_cell.angle_beta   90.00
_cell.angle_gamma   90.00
#
_symmetry.space_group_name_H-M   'P 1'
#
loop_
_entity.id
_entity.type
_entity.pdbx_description
1 polymer ?
#
loop_
_entity_poly.entity_id
_entity_poly.type
_entity_poly.pdbx_seq_one_letter_code
_entity_poly.pdbx_strand_id
1 'polypeptide(L)'
;MTYHVPRPATAPMPLFNTAPVAPRVARPDSALFGAFVLEITTPDSTLTVPALDGWQLRVWPVARLGDATLEARPVDAHQNAADLVHALHAHGYGTLGPVRTRRAC
;
A
#
# COMPACT_ATOMS: atom_id res chain seq x y z
N MET A 1 -36.31 41.07 -44.41
CA MET A 1 -36.40 39.61 -44.22
C MET A 1 -35.14 39.18 -43.50
N THR A 2 -35.20 39.09 -42.16
CA THR A 2 -34.03 38.95 -41.29
C THR A 2 -33.85 37.48 -40.96
N TYR A 3 -32.72 36.88 -41.36
CA TYR A 3 -32.40 35.49 -41.09
C TYR A 3 -31.71 35.36 -39.72
N HIS A 4 -32.33 34.64 -38.78
CA HIS A 4 -31.68 34.20 -37.54
C HIS A 4 -30.99 32.85 -37.78
N VAL A 5 -29.68 32.80 -37.60
CA VAL A 5 -28.91 31.54 -37.60
C VAL A 5 -28.92 30.97 -36.17
N PRO A 6 -29.32 29.69 -35.95
CA PRO A 6 -29.21 29.07 -34.65
C PRO A 6 -27.75 28.70 -34.34
N ARG A 7 -27.28 29.11 -33.16
CA ARG A 7 -25.98 28.74 -32.59
C ARG A 7 -25.97 27.24 -32.27
N PRO A 8 -24.98 26.45 -32.72
CA PRO A 8 -24.92 25.03 -32.37
C PRO A 8 -24.66 24.86 -30.87
N ALA A 9 -25.46 24.02 -30.22
CA ALA A 9 -25.28 23.63 -28.83
C ALA A 9 -24.02 22.76 -28.70
N THR A 10 -23.05 23.21 -27.89
CA THR A 10 -21.87 22.43 -27.54
C THR A 10 -22.30 21.31 -26.60
N ALA A 11 -22.33 20.06 -27.10
CA ALA A 11 -22.57 18.90 -26.24
C ALA A 11 -21.40 18.73 -25.26
N PRO A 12 -21.65 18.48 -23.95
CA PRO A 12 -20.59 18.17 -23.01
C PRO A 12 -19.97 16.81 -23.38
N MET A 13 -18.65 16.76 -23.56
CA MET A 13 -17.92 15.50 -23.75
C MET A 13 -18.05 14.62 -22.50
N PRO A 14 -18.30 13.30 -22.64
CA PRO A 14 -18.29 12.40 -21.50
C PRO A 14 -16.85 12.23 -21.02
N LEU A 15 -16.56 12.73 -19.81
CA LEU A 15 -15.36 12.34 -19.07
C LEU A 15 -15.54 10.87 -18.64
N PHE A 16 -15.02 9.95 -19.45
CA PHE A 16 -14.77 8.58 -18.99
C PHE A 16 -13.67 8.65 -17.92
N ASN A 17 -14.08 8.88 -16.68
CA ASN A 17 -13.20 8.81 -15.52
C ASN A 17 -12.95 7.33 -15.19
N THR A 18 -12.16 6.68 -16.02
CA THR A 18 -11.64 5.33 -15.74
C THR A 18 -10.49 5.47 -14.74
N ALA A 19 -10.82 5.77 -13.49
CA ALA A 19 -9.85 5.61 -12.41
C ALA A 19 -9.39 4.14 -12.43
N PRO A 20 -8.07 3.86 -12.43
CA PRO A 20 -7.58 2.48 -12.43
C PRO A 20 -8.20 1.76 -11.23
N VAL A 21 -8.92 0.68 -11.51
CA VAL A 21 -9.49 -0.16 -10.45
C VAL A 21 -8.29 -0.77 -9.72
N ALA A 22 -8.05 -0.34 -8.49
CA ALA A 22 -6.98 -0.93 -7.69
C ALA A 22 -7.28 -2.44 -7.56
N PRO A 23 -6.30 -3.33 -7.81
CA PRO A 23 -6.52 -4.76 -7.66
C PRO A 23 -7.00 -5.02 -6.24
N ARG A 24 -8.19 -5.61 -6.11
CA ARG A 24 -8.77 -5.97 -4.81
C ARG A 24 -8.01 -7.20 -4.31
N VAL A 25 -6.86 -6.97 -3.69
CA VAL A 25 -6.05 -8.03 -3.06
C VAL A 25 -6.93 -8.70 -2.01
N ALA A 26 -7.27 -9.97 -2.26
CA ALA A 26 -7.99 -10.83 -1.33
C ALA A 26 -7.38 -10.66 0.06
N ARG A 27 -8.20 -10.30 1.05
CA ARG A 27 -7.75 -10.16 2.43
C ARG A 27 -7.57 -11.58 2.95
N PRO A 28 -6.34 -12.05 3.20
CA PRO A 28 -6.17 -13.37 3.79
C PRO A 28 -6.68 -13.30 5.24
N ASP A 29 -7.06 -14.45 5.78
CA ASP A 29 -7.60 -14.64 7.14
C ASP A 29 -6.57 -14.37 8.25
N SER A 30 -5.61 -13.48 8.03
CA SER A 30 -4.59 -13.04 9.00
C SER A 30 -5.14 -12.03 10.02
N ALA A 31 -6.47 -11.91 10.13
CA ALA A 31 -7.13 -11.10 11.13
C ALA A 31 -7.08 -11.74 12.53
N LEU A 32 -6.33 -12.80 12.77
CA LEU A 32 -6.25 -13.42 14.10
C LEU A 32 -5.11 -12.85 14.96
N PHE A 33 -4.06 -12.33 14.32
CA PHE A 33 -2.80 -12.00 14.98
C PHE A 33 -2.45 -10.50 14.95
N GLY A 34 -3.30 -9.68 14.34
CA GLY A 34 -3.08 -8.25 14.16
C GLY A 34 -2.12 -7.93 13.01
N ALA A 35 -1.60 -6.71 12.99
CA ALA A 35 -0.66 -6.24 11.97
C ALA A 35 0.40 -5.31 12.58
N PHE A 36 1.60 -5.34 12.04
CA PHE A 36 2.66 -4.38 12.33
C PHE A 36 2.72 -3.36 11.21
N VAL A 37 2.85 -2.08 11.55
CA VAL A 37 2.97 -0.98 10.61
C VAL A 37 4.23 -0.19 10.93
N LEU A 38 5.09 -0.01 9.93
CA LEU A 38 6.34 0.73 10.04
C LEU A 38 6.70 1.43 8.73
N GLU A 39 7.58 2.42 8.80
CA GLU A 39 8.18 3.02 7.62
C GLU A 39 9.48 2.30 7.27
N ILE A 40 9.76 2.16 5.98
CA ILE A 40 10.94 1.45 5.47
C ILE A 40 11.67 2.27 4.41
N THR A 41 12.97 2.00 4.27
CA THR A 41 13.76 2.37 3.09
C THR A 41 14.01 1.13 2.25
N THR A 42 13.99 1.31 0.93
CA THR A 42 14.23 0.28 -0.07
C THR A 42 15.70 0.25 -0.46
N PRO A 43 16.30 -0.93 -0.71
CA PRO A 43 17.73 -1.02 -1.02
C PRO A 43 18.11 -0.29 -2.31
N ASP A 44 17.25 -0.35 -3.33
CA ASP A 44 17.52 0.20 -4.68
C ASP A 44 16.62 1.39 -5.02
N SER A 45 16.05 2.08 -4.02
CA SER A 45 15.05 3.15 -4.20
C SER A 45 13.83 2.74 -5.03
N THR A 46 13.65 1.44 -5.27
CA THR A 46 12.57 0.87 -6.08
C THR A 46 11.56 0.22 -5.17
N LEU A 47 10.33 0.71 -5.25
CA LEU A 47 9.24 0.24 -4.41
C LEU A 47 8.80 -1.17 -4.82
N THR A 48 9.30 -2.16 -4.09
CA THR A 48 8.93 -3.57 -4.26
C THR A 48 8.37 -4.09 -2.94
N VAL A 49 7.40 -5.01 -3.03
CA VAL A 49 6.92 -5.72 -1.83
C VAL A 49 7.89 -6.86 -1.54
N PRO A 50 8.60 -6.87 -0.39
CA PRO A 50 9.50 -7.97 -0.09
C PRO A 50 8.72 -9.28 0.11
N ALA A 51 9.30 -10.39 -0.32
CA ALA A 51 8.80 -11.71 0.05
C ALA A 51 9.52 -12.12 1.34
N LEU A 52 8.79 -12.13 2.46
CA LEU A 52 9.29 -12.58 3.76
C LEU A 52 8.48 -13.81 4.21
N ASP A 53 9.17 -14.89 4.54
CA ASP A 53 8.54 -16.12 4.99
C ASP A 53 7.73 -15.91 6.28
N GLY A 54 6.52 -16.45 6.32
CA GLY A 54 5.61 -16.30 7.48
C GLY A 54 4.94 -14.92 7.56
N TRP A 55 5.08 -14.06 6.55
CA TRP A 55 4.48 -12.73 6.54
C TRP A 55 3.62 -12.48 5.30
N GLN A 56 2.49 -11.79 5.52
CA GLN A 56 1.72 -11.16 4.46
C GLN A 56 1.99 -9.67 4.46
N LEU A 57 2.54 -9.16 3.37
CA LEU A 57 3.03 -7.78 3.30
C LEU A 57 2.18 -6.93 2.35
N ARG A 58 1.99 -5.67 2.74
CA ARG A 58 1.45 -4.61 1.90
C ARG A 58 2.31 -3.38 2.03
N VAL A 59 2.61 -2.74 0.91
CA VAL A 59 3.47 -1.57 0.86
C VAL A 59 2.72 -0.42 0.19
N TRP A 60 2.84 0.78 0.74
CA TRP A 60 2.31 2.01 0.15
C TRP A 60 3.42 3.05 -0.03
N PRO A 61 3.47 3.77 -1.18
CA PRO A 61 4.42 4.85 -1.47
C PRO A 61 4.11 6.14 -0.69
N VAL A 62 3.70 6.00 0.57
CA VAL A 62 3.32 7.12 1.43
C VAL A 62 4.01 6.89 2.76
N ALA A 63 5.04 7.67 3.04
CA ALA A 63 5.84 7.65 4.26
C ALA A 63 6.23 9.09 4.64
N ARG A 64 6.54 9.33 5.90
CA ARG A 64 6.99 10.65 6.39
C ARG A 64 8.50 10.80 6.31
N LEU A 65 9.22 9.72 6.53
CA LEU A 65 10.68 9.67 6.62
C LEU A 65 11.29 8.72 5.60
N GLY A 66 10.67 7.56 5.40
CA GLY A 66 11.17 6.53 4.49
C GLY A 66 10.68 6.66 3.05
N ASP A 67 10.95 5.60 2.29
CA ASP A 67 10.41 5.45 0.93
C ASP A 67 8.96 4.98 0.96
N ALA A 68 8.60 4.18 1.97
CA ALA A 68 7.31 3.53 2.00
C ALA A 68 6.81 3.19 3.41
N THR A 69 5.50 3.05 3.55
CA THR A 69 4.88 2.40 4.71
C THR A 69 4.67 0.93 4.39
N LEU A 70 5.09 0.05 5.29
CA LEU A 70 4.88 -1.39 5.25
C LEU A 70 3.85 -1.78 6.32
N GLU A 71 2.81 -2.51 5.92
CA GLU A 71 1.97 -3.31 6.82
C GLU A 71 2.39 -4.78 6.68
N ALA A 72 2.80 -5.39 7.79
CA ALA A 72 3.16 -6.79 7.87
C ALA A 72 2.18 -7.51 8.78
N ARG A 73 1.56 -8.57 8.27
CA ARG A 73 0.69 -9.44 9.06
C ARG A 73 1.36 -10.79 9.23
N PRO A 74 1.50 -11.29 10.46
CA PRO A 74 2.06 -12.61 10.68
C PRO A 74 1.05 -13.67 10.21
N VAL A 75 1.57 -14.76 9.64
CA VAL A 75 0.76 -15.91 9.24
C VAL A 75 0.50 -16.83 10.43
N ASP A 76 1.42 -16.89 11.41
CA ASP A 76 1.29 -17.68 12.63
C ASP A 76 1.51 -16.85 13.91
N ALA A 77 1.11 -17.38 15.06
CA ALA A 77 1.17 -16.68 16.35
C ALA A 77 2.59 -16.47 16.91
N HIS A 78 3.60 -17.12 16.33
CA HIS A 78 4.98 -17.09 16.81
C HIS A 78 5.79 -15.89 16.30
N GLN A 79 5.32 -15.22 15.24
CA GLN A 79 6.02 -14.09 14.65
C GLN A 79 5.79 -12.82 15.46
N ASN A 80 6.89 -12.15 15.79
CA ASN A 80 6.86 -10.88 16.52
C ASN A 80 7.53 -9.74 15.73
N ALA A 81 7.47 -8.52 16.29
CA ALA A 81 8.02 -7.34 15.63
C ALA A 81 9.54 -7.38 15.45
N ALA A 82 10.29 -8.02 16.36
CA ALA A 82 11.74 -8.15 16.23
C ALA A 82 12.12 -9.08 15.08
N ASP A 83 11.38 -10.18 14.90
CA ASP A 83 11.57 -11.10 13.77
C ASP A 83 11.32 -10.38 12.44
N LEU A 84 10.28 -9.53 12.38
CA LEU A 84 9.98 -8.71 11.21
C LEU A 84 11.15 -7.76 10.86
N VAL A 85 11.66 -7.04 11.86
CA VAL A 85 12.77 -6.09 11.66
C VAL A 85 14.03 -6.84 11.21
N HIS A 86 14.34 -7.97 11.83
CA HIS A 86 15.48 -8.80 11.46
C HIS A 86 15.36 -9.30 10.01
N ALA A 87 14.18 -9.82 9.63
CA ALA A 87 13.92 -10.29 8.27
C ALA A 87 14.04 -9.14 7.24
N LEU A 88 13.51 -7.96 7.55
CA LEU A 88 13.64 -6.80 6.66
C LEU A 88 15.11 -6.40 6.44
N HIS A 89 15.90 -6.33 7.51
CA HIS A 89 17.32 -5.99 7.43
C HIS A 89 18.11 -7.03 6.64
N ALA A 90 17.81 -8.32 6.82
CA ALA A 90 18.43 -9.40 6.05
C ALA A 90 18.18 -9.29 4.54
N HIS A 91 17.06 -8.67 4.14
CA HIS A 91 16.71 -8.39 2.75
C HIS A 91 17.14 -7.00 2.26
N GLY A 92 17.94 -6.26 3.04
CA GLY A 92 18.47 -4.95 2.68
C GLY A 92 17.51 -3.77 2.89
N TYR A 93 16.36 -4.00 3.53
CA TYR A 93 15.44 -2.91 3.88
C TYR A 93 15.87 -2.26 5.19
N GLY A 94 15.82 -0.93 5.23
CA GLY A 94 15.96 -0.17 6.47
C GLY A 94 14.60 0.02 7.13
N THR A 95 14.57 0.06 8.47
CA THR A 95 13.35 0.32 9.24
C THR A 95 13.46 1.68 9.92
N LEU A 96 12.44 2.53 9.76
CA LEU A 96 12.43 3.88 10.30
C LEU A 96 11.33 4.07 11.33
N GLY A 97 11.70 4.67 12.46
CA GLY A 97 10.78 4.95 13.56
C GLY A 97 10.28 3.71 14.30
N PRO A 98 9.24 3.85 15.13
CA PRO A 98 8.71 2.75 15.93
C PRO A 98 7.83 1.81 15.10
N VAL A 99 7.95 0.50 15.35
CA VAL A 99 7.01 -0.50 14.83
C VAL A 99 5.70 -0.41 15.60
N ARG A 100 4.60 -0.10 14.91
CA ARG A 100 3.27 0.08 15.52
C ARG A 100 2.46 -1.19 15.36
N THR A 101 1.91 -1.71 16.46
CA THR A 101 0.98 -2.84 16.40
C THR A 101 -0.46 -2.35 16.26
N ARG A 102 -1.18 -2.94 15.31
CA ARG A 102 -2.63 -2.80 15.15
C ARG A 102 -3.27 -4.13 15.54
N ARG A 103 -4.21 -4.08 16.50
CA ARG A 103 -5.00 -5.25 16.85
C ARG A 103 -5.90 -5.62 15.68
N ALA A 104 -6.17 -6.90 15.53
CA ALA A 104 -7.25 -7.31 14.66
C ALA A 104 -8.60 -6.94 15.29
N CYS A 105 -9.54 -6.54 14.45
CA CYS A 105 -10.91 -6.21 14.83
C CYS A 105 -11.82 -7.41 14.64
#